data_AF-A0A5W2M186-F1
#
_entry.id   AF-A0A5W2M186-F1
#
_cell.length_a   1.000
_cell.length_b   1.000
_cell.length_c   1.000
_cell.angle_alpha   90.00
_cell.angle_beta   90.00
_cell.angle_gamma   90.00
#
_symmetry.space_group_name_H-M   'P 1'
#
loop_
_entity.id
_entity.type
_entity.pdbx_description
1 polymer ?
#
loop_
_entity_poly.entity_id
_entity_poly.type
_entity_poly.pdbx_seq_one_letter_code
_entity_poly.pdbx_strand_id
1 'polypeptide(L)'
;MNYALSASTRSQLDLYMAHQASLNGLPVTGLAKNFAVDPAVQQRLENAVKNSTELTQKINIIGVTDQEGEKVLIDTTGPIARTNSSSDGTKRRNPITPYDLAARRYRCEQVNYDTYISYAQLDAWNAHPDFATRISKQIALQIALDRIMIGFNGTNHALVSDFAANPRLQDVNTGWIEYIRKQAAARVMKGVTLATRDMGNKVIA
;
A
#
# COMPACT_ATOMS: atom_id res chain seq x y z
N MET A 1 35.49 12.62 15.75
CA MET A 1 34.51 12.48 16.84
C MET A 1 33.92 11.08 16.70
N ASN A 2 34.19 10.16 17.63
CA ASN A 2 33.55 8.84 17.60
C ASN A 2 32.11 9.03 18.07
N TYR A 3 31.15 8.92 17.15
CA TYR A 3 29.73 8.87 17.50
C TYR A 3 29.47 7.54 18.21
N ALA A 4 29.48 7.56 19.54
CA ALA A 4 29.16 6.41 20.37
C ALA A 4 27.73 6.58 20.88
N LEU A 5 26.92 5.53 20.72
CA LEU A 5 25.57 5.46 21.27
C LEU A 5 25.63 5.50 22.80
N SER A 6 24.77 6.28 23.45
CA SER A 6 24.76 6.29 24.92
C SER A 6 24.37 4.92 25.50
N ALA A 7 24.87 4.59 26.70
CA ALA A 7 24.65 3.29 27.32
C ALA A 7 23.15 3.00 27.57
N SER A 8 22.38 4.02 27.93
CA SER A 8 20.93 3.90 28.12
C SER A 8 20.21 3.62 26.80
N THR A 9 20.54 4.34 25.73
CA THR A 9 19.96 4.09 24.40
C THR A 9 20.37 2.74 23.86
N ARG A 10 21.60 2.30 24.12
CA ARG A 10 22.06 0.96 23.75
C ARG A 10 21.19 -0.11 24.42
N SER A 11 20.94 0.03 25.71
CA SER A 11 20.05 -0.88 26.44
C SER A 11 18.63 -0.89 25.89
N GLN A 12 18.05 0.28 25.56
CA GLN A 12 16.70 0.35 24.97
C GLN A 12 16.64 -0.21 23.55
N LEU A 13 17.68 0.00 22.75
CA LEU A 13 17.79 -0.59 21.42
C LEU A 13 17.91 -2.12 21.50
N ASP A 14 18.71 -2.65 22.42
CA ASP A 14 18.86 -4.09 22.62
C ASP A 14 17.52 -4.72 23.06
N LEU A 15 16.75 -4.04 23.94
CA LEU A 15 15.39 -4.46 24.31
C LEU A 15 14.42 -4.43 23.11
N TYR A 16 14.49 -3.38 22.28
CA TYR A 16 13.69 -3.28 21.06
C TYR A 16 13.99 -4.45 20.11
N MET A 17 15.27 -4.73 19.87
CA MET A 17 15.69 -5.85 19.02
C MET A 17 15.27 -7.20 19.61
N ALA A 18 15.38 -7.39 20.93
CA ALA A 18 14.92 -8.61 21.60
C ALA A 18 13.42 -8.83 21.42
N HIS A 19 12.62 -7.75 21.48
CA HIS A 19 11.19 -7.82 21.24
C HIS A 19 10.85 -8.12 19.77
N GLN A 20 11.54 -7.51 18.80
CA GLN A 20 11.34 -7.84 17.38
C GLN A 20 11.70 -9.30 17.07
N ALA A 21 12.76 -9.81 17.70
CA ALA A 21 13.19 -11.19 17.55
C ALA A 21 12.14 -12.16 18.15
N SER A 22 11.63 -11.87 19.35
CA SER A 22 10.61 -12.71 20.01
C SER A 22 9.29 -12.76 19.24
N LEU A 23 8.87 -11.64 18.64
CA LEU A 23 7.69 -11.60 17.77
C LEU A 23 7.80 -12.55 16.58
N ASN A 24 9.00 -12.73 16.03
CA ASN A 24 9.26 -13.60 14.90
C ASN A 24 9.73 -15.01 15.30
N GLY A 25 9.81 -15.33 16.60
CA GLY A 25 10.30 -16.63 17.08
C GLY A 25 11.78 -16.88 16.79
N LEU A 26 12.59 -15.83 16.66
CA LEU A 26 14.01 -15.92 16.29
C LEU A 26 14.92 -15.42 17.42
N PRO A 27 16.19 -15.84 17.48
CA PRO A 27 17.20 -15.19 18.31
C PRO A 27 17.55 -13.81 17.75
N VAL A 28 18.03 -12.89 18.60
CA VAL A 28 18.43 -11.52 18.18
C VAL A 28 19.47 -11.52 17.08
N THR A 29 20.41 -12.48 17.10
CA THR A 29 21.41 -12.67 16.04
C THR A 29 20.81 -13.07 14.69
N GLY A 30 19.58 -13.60 14.68
CA GLY A 30 18.83 -13.93 13.48
C GLY A 30 18.30 -12.71 12.74
N LEU A 31 18.10 -11.58 13.43
CA LEU A 31 17.60 -10.33 12.81
C LEU A 31 18.58 -9.74 11.79
N ALA A 32 19.87 -10.07 11.87
CA ALA A 32 20.89 -9.60 10.93
C ALA A 32 20.93 -10.43 9.62
N LYS A 33 20.09 -11.46 9.50
CA LYS A 33 20.01 -12.34 8.34
C LYS A 33 18.63 -12.26 7.72
N ASN A 34 18.49 -12.74 6.49
CA ASN A 34 17.17 -12.89 5.88
C ASN A 34 16.40 -14.01 6.61
N PHE A 35 15.16 -13.73 6.99
CA PHE A 35 14.26 -14.70 7.62
C PHE A 35 12.84 -14.54 7.10
N ALA A 36 12.07 -15.62 7.17
CA ALA A 36 10.64 -15.57 6.87
C ALA A 36 9.90 -14.95 8.06
N VAL A 37 9.18 -13.86 7.81
CA VAL A 37 8.36 -13.17 8.82
C VAL A 37 7.09 -13.99 9.05
N ASP A 38 6.71 -14.14 10.31
CA ASP A 38 5.44 -14.79 10.66
C ASP A 38 4.25 -13.99 10.07
N PRO A 39 3.27 -14.63 9.39
CA PRO A 39 2.12 -13.95 8.80
C PRO A 39 1.36 -13.04 9.77
N ALA A 40 1.28 -13.40 11.07
CA ALA A 40 0.63 -12.58 12.07
C ALA A 40 1.41 -11.29 12.37
N VAL A 41 2.75 -11.34 12.35
CA VAL A 41 3.61 -10.17 12.52
C VAL A 41 3.51 -9.26 11.30
N GLN A 42 3.55 -9.83 10.09
CA GLN A 42 3.33 -9.09 8.85
C GLN A 42 1.97 -8.40 8.86
N GLN A 43 0.91 -9.10 9.27
CA GLN A 43 -0.44 -8.52 9.34
C GLN A 43 -0.52 -7.37 10.35
N ARG A 44 0.16 -7.47 11.50
CA ARG A 44 0.26 -6.36 12.47
C ARG A 44 0.95 -5.15 11.87
N LEU A 45 2.04 -5.34 11.13
CA LEU A 45 2.73 -4.25 10.43
C LEU A 45 1.81 -3.60 9.38
N GLU A 46 1.14 -4.40 8.55
CA GLU A 46 0.20 -3.91 7.55
C GLU A 46 -0.96 -3.12 8.17
N ASN A 47 -1.48 -3.57 9.31
CA ASN A 47 -2.49 -2.83 10.07
C ASN A 47 -1.95 -1.50 10.62
N ALA A 48 -0.70 -1.49 11.11
CA ALA A 48 -0.07 -0.25 11.58
C ALA A 48 0.13 0.76 10.43
N VAL A 49 0.57 0.29 9.26
CA VAL A 49 0.69 1.09 8.04
C VAL A 49 -0.68 1.62 7.63
N LYS A 50 -1.70 0.76 7.57
CA LYS A 50 -3.09 1.15 7.22
C LYS A 50 -3.64 2.22 8.15
N ASN A 51 -3.38 2.12 9.45
CA ASN A 51 -3.91 3.04 10.45
C ASN A 51 -3.08 4.33 10.60
N SER A 52 -1.93 4.45 9.94
CA SER A 52 -1.02 5.58 10.11
C SER A 52 -1.48 6.88 9.43
N THR A 53 -2.31 6.79 8.37
CA THR A 53 -2.82 7.96 7.64
C THR A 53 -4.33 7.87 7.41
N GLU A 54 -5.00 9.02 7.29
CA GLU A 54 -6.45 9.06 7.02
C GLU A 54 -6.78 8.42 5.66
N LEU A 55 -5.95 8.65 4.63
CA LEU A 55 -6.19 8.09 3.31
C LEU A 55 -6.11 6.56 3.32
N THR A 56 -5.08 5.99 3.97
CA THR A 56 -4.92 4.53 4.04
C THR A 56 -6.04 3.84 4.81
N GLN A 57 -6.69 4.53 5.76
CA GLN A 57 -7.88 4.03 6.46
C GLN A 57 -9.13 4.00 5.56
N LYS A 58 -9.22 4.90 4.57
CA LYS A 58 -10.37 5.03 3.65
C LYS A 58 -10.27 4.17 2.39
N ILE A 59 -9.15 3.46 2.19
CA ILE A 59 -8.94 2.57 1.05
C ILE A 59 -8.81 1.12 1.49
N ASN A 60 -9.10 0.21 0.56
CA ASN A 60 -8.97 -1.23 0.78
C ASN A 60 -7.53 -1.67 0.50
N ILE A 61 -6.89 -2.26 1.51
CA ILE A 61 -5.59 -2.94 1.42
C ILE A 61 -5.86 -4.40 1.74
N ILE A 62 -5.73 -5.27 0.74
CA ILE A 62 -6.06 -6.70 0.83
C ILE A 62 -4.78 -7.49 0.56
N GLY A 63 -4.39 -8.33 1.51
CA GLY A 63 -3.31 -9.29 1.30
C GLY A 63 -3.76 -10.43 0.39
N VAL A 64 -2.89 -10.83 -0.54
CA VAL A 64 -3.07 -11.97 -1.43
C VAL A 64 -1.87 -12.90 -1.31
N THR A 65 -2.09 -14.20 -1.58
CA THR A 65 -1.03 -15.22 -1.52
C THR A 65 -0.30 -15.37 -2.84
N ASP A 66 -1.01 -15.16 -3.96
CA ASP A 66 -0.46 -15.37 -5.29
C ASP A 66 0.20 -14.09 -5.82
N GLN A 67 1.28 -14.24 -6.58
CA GLN A 67 1.97 -13.09 -7.19
C GLN A 67 1.16 -12.49 -8.34
N GLU A 68 0.46 -13.32 -9.10
CA GLU A 68 -0.42 -12.90 -10.19
C GLU A 68 -1.77 -13.59 -10.05
N GLY A 69 -2.84 -12.86 -10.33
CA GLY A 69 -4.19 -13.40 -10.23
C GLY A 69 -5.25 -12.43 -10.71
N GLU A 70 -6.52 -12.80 -10.55
CA GLU A 70 -7.63 -11.91 -10.84
C GLU A 70 -7.99 -11.06 -9.63
N LYS A 71 -8.40 -9.81 -9.88
CA LYS A 71 -8.79 -8.90 -8.80
C LYS A 71 -9.92 -9.54 -7.97
N VAL A 72 -9.65 -9.74 -6.69
CA VAL A 72 -10.67 -10.07 -5.70
C VAL A 72 -11.48 -8.80 -5.44
N LEU A 73 -12.59 -8.61 -6.15
CA LEU A 73 -13.54 -7.53 -5.87
C LEU A 73 -14.69 -8.10 -5.03
N ILE A 74 -14.88 -7.56 -3.82
CA ILE A 74 -16.01 -7.89 -2.93
C ILE A 74 -17.18 -6.91 -3.15
N ASP A 75 -17.12 -6.06 -4.18
CA ASP A 75 -18.21 -5.13 -4.48
C ASP A 75 -19.13 -5.69 -5.58
N THR A 76 -20.41 -5.76 -5.27
CA THR A 76 -21.47 -6.10 -6.22
C THR A 76 -21.84 -4.86 -7.03
N THR A 77 -21.80 -4.97 -8.35
CA THR A 77 -22.27 -3.92 -9.25
C THR A 77 -23.68 -4.23 -9.75
N GLY A 78 -24.63 -3.34 -9.45
CA GLY A 78 -25.97 -3.35 -10.02
C GLY A 78 -27.06 -4.09 -9.21
N PRO A 79 -28.34 -3.91 -9.59
CA PRO A 79 -29.48 -4.52 -8.90
C PRO A 79 -29.53 -6.03 -9.16
N ILE A 80 -29.35 -6.83 -8.10
CA ILE A 80 -29.51 -8.29 -8.12
C ILE A 80 -30.97 -8.75 -7.94
N ALA A 81 -31.88 -7.81 -7.61
CA ALA A 81 -33.28 -8.10 -7.37
C ALA A 81 -34.01 -8.43 -8.69
N ARG A 82 -34.71 -9.57 -8.70
CA ARG A 82 -35.57 -10.03 -9.81
C ARG A 82 -36.80 -10.71 -9.23
N THR A 83 -37.99 -10.39 -9.74
CA THR A 83 -39.23 -11.14 -9.48
C THR A 83 -39.52 -12.07 -10.66
N ASN A 84 -40.07 -13.25 -10.39
CA ASN A 84 -40.59 -14.16 -11.41
C ASN A 84 -41.68 -15.03 -10.76
N SER A 85 -42.90 -14.97 -11.29
CA SER A 85 -44.07 -15.72 -10.83
C SER A 85 -44.46 -16.87 -11.77
N SER A 86 -43.62 -17.21 -12.75
CA SER A 86 -43.91 -18.27 -13.72
C SER A 86 -43.86 -19.66 -13.10
N SER A 87 -44.94 -20.44 -13.25
CA SER A 87 -45.05 -21.85 -12.84
C SER A 87 -44.82 -22.84 -13.99
N ASP A 88 -44.55 -22.35 -15.20
CA ASP A 88 -44.46 -23.13 -16.45
C ASP A 88 -43.17 -23.96 -16.60
N GLY A 89 -42.25 -23.90 -15.63
CA GLY A 89 -40.98 -24.66 -15.62
C GLY A 89 -39.96 -24.27 -16.71
N THR A 90 -40.36 -23.46 -17.69
CA THR A 90 -39.55 -23.07 -18.86
C THR A 90 -38.93 -21.68 -18.70
N LYS A 91 -39.61 -20.74 -18.03
CA LYS A 91 -39.04 -19.41 -17.70
C LYS A 91 -38.36 -19.43 -16.33
N ARG A 92 -37.26 -20.18 -16.21
CA ARG A 92 -36.46 -20.22 -14.98
C ARG A 92 -35.69 -18.90 -14.77
N ARG A 93 -35.47 -18.54 -13.50
CA ARG A 93 -34.58 -17.41 -13.15
C ARG A 93 -33.14 -17.81 -13.50
N ASN A 94 -32.51 -17.05 -14.40
CA ASN A 94 -31.08 -17.13 -14.66
C ASN A 94 -30.37 -16.07 -13.81
N PRO A 95 -29.62 -16.47 -12.75
CA PRO A 95 -28.82 -15.53 -11.97
C PRO A 95 -27.79 -14.88 -12.88
N ILE A 96 -27.69 -13.55 -12.82
CA ILE A 96 -26.56 -12.83 -13.42
C ILE A 96 -25.50 -12.62 -12.36
N THR A 97 -24.23 -12.72 -12.76
CA THR A 97 -23.12 -12.36 -11.88
C THR A 97 -23.10 -10.84 -11.69
N PRO A 98 -23.08 -10.31 -10.45
CA PRO A 98 -22.98 -8.87 -10.19
C PRO A 98 -21.54 -8.35 -10.28
N TYR A 99 -20.55 -9.20 -10.58
CA TYR A 99 -19.16 -8.81 -10.69
C TYR A 99 -18.86 -8.32 -12.11
N ASP A 100 -18.21 -7.15 -12.23
CA ASP A 100 -17.70 -6.62 -13.50
C ASP A 100 -16.71 -7.63 -14.11
N LEU A 101 -17.08 -8.22 -15.25
CA LEU A 101 -16.37 -9.31 -15.95
C LEU A 101 -15.17 -8.84 -16.78
N ALA A 102 -14.84 -7.54 -16.79
CA ALA A 102 -13.58 -7.12 -17.37
C ALA A 102 -12.45 -7.71 -16.51
N ALA A 103 -11.85 -8.82 -16.96
CA ALA A 103 -10.78 -9.52 -16.27
C ALA A 103 -9.61 -8.56 -16.01
N ARG A 104 -9.57 -8.01 -14.80
CA ARG A 104 -8.47 -7.17 -14.33
C ARG A 104 -7.53 -8.06 -13.54
N ARG A 105 -6.42 -8.40 -14.16
CA ARG A 105 -5.35 -9.14 -13.51
C ARG A 105 -4.50 -8.19 -12.67
N TYR A 106 -4.07 -8.66 -11.52
CA TYR A 106 -3.04 -8.01 -10.73
C TYR A 106 -1.72 -8.78 -10.88
N ARG A 107 -0.62 -8.06 -10.72
CA ARG A 107 0.73 -8.59 -10.57
C ARG A 107 1.39 -7.84 -9.43
N CYS A 108 1.78 -8.56 -8.39
CA CYS A 108 2.49 -8.03 -7.23
C CYS A 108 3.98 -7.99 -7.54
N GLU A 109 4.56 -6.79 -7.53
CA GLU A 109 6.00 -6.57 -7.67
C GLU A 109 6.63 -6.32 -6.30
N GLN A 110 7.84 -6.83 -6.11
CA GLN A 110 8.58 -6.64 -4.87
C GLN A 110 9.04 -5.19 -4.73
N VAL A 111 8.81 -4.61 -3.55
CA VAL A 111 9.34 -3.30 -3.16
C VAL A 111 9.97 -3.44 -1.78
N ASN A 112 11.24 -3.04 -1.67
CA ASN A 112 11.98 -3.09 -0.41
C ASN A 112 11.96 -1.70 0.25
N TYR A 113 11.91 -1.67 1.58
CA TYR A 113 11.91 -0.45 2.39
C TYR A 113 13.09 -0.49 3.35
N ASP A 114 14.16 0.21 2.99
CA ASP A 114 15.37 0.30 3.81
C ASP A 114 15.45 1.70 4.45
N THR A 115 15.73 1.73 5.75
CA THR A 115 15.89 2.98 6.50
C THR A 115 17.13 2.91 7.39
N TYR A 116 17.74 4.06 7.66
CA TYR A 116 18.78 4.18 8.68
C TYR A 116 18.36 5.24 9.69
N ILE A 117 18.67 5.01 10.96
CA ILE A 117 18.46 5.97 12.04
C ILE A 117 19.83 6.23 12.66
N SER A 118 20.25 7.49 12.67
CA SER A 118 21.54 7.86 13.25
C SER A 118 21.57 7.66 14.76
N TYR A 119 22.75 7.43 15.34
CA TYR A 119 22.89 7.30 16.80
C TYR A 119 22.42 8.54 17.56
N ALA A 120 22.69 9.74 17.01
CA ALA A 120 22.19 10.98 17.60
C ALA A 120 20.65 11.04 17.66
N GLN A 121 19.97 10.53 16.63
CA GLN A 121 18.49 10.45 16.65
C GLN A 121 17.98 9.41 17.63
N LEU A 122 18.62 8.24 17.72
CA LEU A 122 18.27 7.22 18.70
C LEU A 122 18.44 7.75 20.13
N ASP A 123 19.54 8.46 20.41
CA ASP A 123 19.78 9.08 21.71
C ASP A 123 18.75 10.15 22.03
N ALA A 124 18.37 10.98 21.05
CA ALA A 124 17.31 11.96 21.22
C ALA A 124 15.95 11.31 21.53
N TRP A 125 15.64 10.18 20.88
CA TRP A 125 14.37 9.47 21.10
C TRP A 125 14.32 8.71 22.41
N ASN A 126 15.46 8.26 22.92
CA ASN A 126 15.56 7.55 24.19
C ASN A 126 15.16 8.42 25.40
N ALA A 127 15.17 9.75 25.25
CA ALA A 127 14.64 10.66 26.27
C ALA A 127 13.11 10.51 26.47
N HIS A 128 12.41 9.84 25.55
CA HIS A 128 10.97 9.62 25.63
C HIS A 128 10.63 8.19 26.11
N PRO A 129 9.56 8.03 26.92
CA PRO A 129 9.16 6.72 27.45
C PRO A 129 8.64 5.76 26.38
N ASP A 130 8.32 6.26 25.17
CA ASP A 130 7.70 5.50 24.09
C ASP A 130 8.68 5.05 22.99
N PHE A 131 10.00 5.07 23.26
CA PHE A 131 11.11 4.80 22.34
C PHE A 131 10.84 3.70 21.30
N ALA A 132 10.55 2.46 21.76
CA ALA A 132 10.31 1.31 20.89
C ALA A 132 9.10 1.52 19.96
N THR A 133 8.00 2.04 20.50
CA THR A 133 6.78 2.28 19.72
C THR A 133 6.95 3.45 18.76
N ARG A 134 7.75 4.46 19.13
CA ARG A 134 8.07 5.62 18.30
C ARG A 134 8.82 5.21 17.04
N ILE A 135 9.85 4.36 17.18
CA ILE A 135 10.60 3.80 16.03
C ILE A 135 9.64 3.07 15.08
N SER A 136 8.86 2.11 15.59
CA SER A 136 7.96 1.32 14.76
C SER A 136 6.86 2.16 14.09
N LYS A 137 6.29 3.15 14.80
CA LYS A 137 5.28 4.06 14.25
C LYS A 137 5.86 4.93 13.14
N GLN A 138 7.07 5.45 13.32
CA GLN A 138 7.73 6.28 12.31
C GLN A 138 7.99 5.49 11.02
N ILE A 139 8.47 4.25 11.14
CA ILE A 139 8.71 3.36 10.00
C ILE A 139 7.39 3.06 9.28
N ALA A 140 6.34 2.67 10.02
CA ALA A 140 5.03 2.37 9.44
C ALA A 140 4.41 3.58 8.73
N LEU A 141 4.57 4.78 9.30
CA LEU A 141 4.13 6.04 8.69
C LEU A 141 4.86 6.32 7.38
N GLN A 142 6.19 6.17 7.35
CA GLN A 142 6.97 6.39 6.14
C GLN A 142 6.56 5.43 5.02
N ILE A 143 6.40 4.14 5.34
CA ILE A 143 5.90 3.13 4.37
C ILE A 143 4.53 3.54 3.80
N ALA A 144 3.62 4.04 4.65
CA ALA A 144 2.31 4.50 4.19
C ALA A 144 2.40 5.70 3.24
N LEU A 145 3.22 6.70 3.59
CA LEU A 145 3.43 7.89 2.77
C LEU A 145 4.06 7.54 1.42
N ASP A 146 5.03 6.63 1.40
CA ASP A 146 5.68 6.16 0.17
C ASP A 146 4.67 5.42 -0.71
N ARG A 147 3.84 4.53 -0.14
CA ARG A 147 2.76 3.84 -0.87
C ARG A 147 1.77 4.82 -1.48
N ILE A 148 1.41 5.90 -0.78
CA ILE A 148 0.54 6.96 -1.30
C ILE A 148 1.24 7.70 -2.45
N MET A 149 2.51 8.06 -2.27
CA MET A 149 3.29 8.78 -3.29
C MET A 149 3.40 7.98 -4.58
N ILE A 150 3.72 6.68 -4.48
CA ILE A 150 3.76 5.75 -5.61
C ILE A 150 2.35 5.57 -6.19
N GLY A 151 1.33 5.42 -5.35
CA GLY A 151 -0.07 5.25 -5.79
C GLY A 151 -0.55 6.37 -6.72
N PHE A 152 -0.15 7.61 -6.48
CA PHE A 152 -0.52 8.75 -7.34
C PHE A 152 0.46 9.03 -8.48
N ASN A 153 1.77 8.85 -8.27
CA ASN A 153 2.79 9.29 -9.23
C ASN A 153 3.45 8.16 -10.03
N GLY A 154 3.30 6.92 -9.58
CA GLY A 154 3.95 5.75 -10.15
C GLY A 154 3.57 5.48 -11.61
N THR A 155 4.57 5.32 -12.48
CA THR A 155 4.41 5.10 -13.92
C THR A 155 4.75 3.66 -14.34
N ASN A 156 5.77 3.07 -13.72
CA ASN A 156 6.25 1.73 -14.05
C ASN A 156 7.02 1.15 -12.86
N HIS A 157 7.30 -0.15 -12.92
CA HIS A 157 8.24 -0.81 -12.03
C HIS A 157 9.58 -0.97 -12.75
N ALA A 158 10.64 -0.39 -12.20
CA ALA A 158 12.02 -0.59 -12.65
C ALA A 158 12.72 -1.64 -11.77
N LEU A 159 13.61 -2.45 -12.37
CA LEU A 159 14.41 -3.43 -11.62
C LEU A 159 15.35 -2.76 -10.62
N VAL A 160 15.84 -1.56 -10.96
CA VAL A 160 16.65 -0.70 -10.10
C VAL A 160 16.05 0.70 -10.21
N SER A 161 15.55 1.24 -9.10
CA SER A 161 14.98 2.59 -9.06
C SER A 161 16.07 3.66 -8.94
N ASP A 162 15.82 4.81 -9.56
CA ASP A 162 16.67 5.99 -9.50
C ASP A 162 15.91 7.14 -8.86
N PHE A 163 16.19 7.38 -7.57
CA PHE A 163 15.57 8.46 -6.81
C PHE A 163 15.95 9.86 -7.32
N ALA A 164 17.13 10.03 -7.91
CA ALA A 164 17.56 11.33 -8.42
C ALA A 164 16.79 11.71 -9.69
N ALA A 165 16.55 10.73 -10.58
CA ALA A 165 15.72 10.91 -11.76
C ALA A 165 14.21 10.96 -11.43
N ASN A 166 13.78 10.19 -10.42
CA ASN A 166 12.37 10.02 -10.05
C ASN A 166 12.10 10.38 -8.58
N PRO A 167 12.20 11.67 -8.19
CA PRO A 167 12.08 12.11 -6.80
C PRO A 167 10.69 11.86 -6.18
N ARG A 168 9.70 11.48 -6.99
CA ARG A 168 8.35 11.11 -6.55
C ARG A 168 8.07 9.61 -6.62
N LEU A 169 9.13 8.80 -6.64
CA LEU A 169 9.03 7.33 -6.67
C LEU A 169 8.27 6.82 -7.90
N GLN A 170 8.41 7.51 -9.03
CA GLN A 170 7.65 7.25 -10.25
C GLN A 170 7.99 5.88 -10.87
N ASP A 171 9.22 5.42 -10.70
CA ASP A 171 9.75 4.18 -11.25
C ASP A 171 9.69 2.99 -10.26
N VAL A 172 9.13 3.19 -9.06
CA VAL A 172 9.05 2.12 -8.06
C VAL A 172 7.93 1.14 -8.37
N ASN A 173 6.74 1.63 -8.75
CA ASN A 173 5.65 0.77 -9.20
C ASN A 173 4.63 1.56 -10.03
N THR A 174 3.70 0.85 -10.69
CA THR A 174 2.60 1.49 -11.43
C THR A 174 1.50 1.95 -10.47
N GLY A 175 1.22 3.25 -10.43
CA GLY A 175 0.18 3.86 -9.61
C GLY A 175 -1.23 3.78 -10.22
N TRP A 176 -2.24 4.20 -9.46
CA TRP A 176 -3.66 4.16 -9.85
C TRP A 176 -3.94 4.97 -11.12
N ILE A 177 -3.37 6.18 -11.21
CA ILE A 177 -3.61 7.08 -12.35
C ILE A 177 -3.01 6.50 -13.63
N GLU A 178 -1.79 5.99 -13.56
CA GLU A 178 -1.15 5.37 -14.72
C GLU A 178 -1.85 4.08 -15.13
N TYR A 179 -2.32 3.29 -14.16
CA TYR A 179 -3.12 2.10 -14.44
C TYR A 179 -4.38 2.44 -15.25
N ILE A 180 -5.09 3.52 -14.88
CA ILE A 180 -6.27 3.98 -15.63
C ILE A 180 -5.88 4.44 -17.04
N ARG A 181 -4.76 5.16 -17.20
CA ARG A 181 -4.27 5.59 -18.53
C ARG A 181 -3.98 4.41 -19.45
N LYS A 182 -3.38 3.33 -18.92
CA LYS A 182 -3.03 2.13 -19.71
C LYS A 182 -4.24 1.24 -20.01
N GLN A 183 -5.10 1.01 -19.02
CA GLN A 183 -6.18 0.01 -19.11
C GLN A 183 -7.53 0.58 -19.54
N ALA A 184 -7.72 1.90 -19.42
CA ALA A 184 -8.99 2.57 -19.71
C ALA A 184 -8.74 3.94 -20.35
N ALA A 185 -7.91 3.99 -21.40
CA ALA A 185 -7.53 5.23 -22.09
C ALA A 185 -8.73 6.06 -22.56
N ALA A 186 -9.84 5.42 -22.95
CA ALA A 186 -11.08 6.10 -23.32
C ALA A 186 -11.71 6.94 -22.19
N ARG A 187 -11.32 6.70 -20.92
CA ARG A 187 -11.76 7.47 -19.75
C ARG A 187 -10.79 8.61 -19.40
N VAL A 188 -9.73 8.82 -20.19
CA VAL A 188 -8.71 9.84 -19.95
C VAL A 188 -8.81 10.91 -21.03
N MET A 189 -9.20 12.12 -20.61
CA MET A 189 -9.18 13.30 -21.47
C MET A 189 -7.80 13.98 -21.42
N LYS A 190 -7.30 14.43 -22.57
CA LYS A 190 -6.04 15.18 -22.69
C LYS A 190 -6.29 16.50 -23.43
N GLY A 191 -5.58 17.56 -23.06
CA GLY A 191 -5.57 18.81 -23.83
C GLY A 191 -6.78 19.73 -23.66
N VAL A 192 -7.71 19.43 -22.74
CA VAL A 192 -8.87 20.28 -22.47
C VAL A 192 -8.49 21.37 -21.47
N THR A 193 -8.62 22.64 -21.86
CA THR A 193 -8.46 23.78 -20.94
C THR A 193 -9.83 24.15 -20.38
N LEU A 194 -10.07 23.93 -19.08
CA LEU A 194 -11.34 24.25 -18.40
C LEU A 194 -11.55 25.77 -18.20
N ALA A 195 -11.14 26.61 -19.15
CA ALA A 195 -11.19 28.07 -19.01
C ALA A 195 -12.39 28.72 -19.71
N THR A 196 -13.10 28.03 -20.61
CA THR A 196 -14.25 28.61 -21.30
C THR A 196 -15.43 27.66 -21.33
N ARG A 197 -16.44 28.01 -20.52
CA ARG A 197 -17.81 27.52 -20.71
C ARG A 197 -18.47 28.40 -21.77
N ASP A 198 -19.22 27.81 -22.70
CA ASP A 198 -20.07 28.61 -23.59
C ASP A 198 -21.21 29.27 -22.78
N MET A 199 -21.96 30.18 -23.42
CA MET A 199 -23.17 30.78 -22.81
C MET A 199 -24.26 29.74 -22.45
N GLY A 200 -24.10 28.47 -22.85
CA GLY A 200 -24.94 27.33 -22.49
C GLY A 200 -24.38 26.46 -21.37
N ASN A 201 -23.31 26.88 -20.68
CA ASN A 201 -22.67 26.17 -19.58
C ASN A 201 -22.08 24.80 -19.98
N LYS A 202 -21.82 24.58 -21.28
CA LYS A 202 -21.19 23.37 -21.80
C LYS A 202 -19.67 23.52 -21.79
N VAL A 203 -18.97 22.45 -21.41
CA VAL A 203 -17.51 22.39 -21.49
C VAL A 203 -17.13 22.25 -22.95
N ILE A 204 -16.45 23.26 -23.49
CA ILE A 204 -15.87 23.21 -24.84
C ILE A 204 -14.47 22.63 -24.70
N ALA A 205 -14.17 21.59 -25.46
CA ALA A 205 -12.85 20.97 -25.56
C ALA A 205 -11.93 21.78 -26.48
#